data_AF-A0A2T1DC82-F1
#
_entry.id   AF-A0A2T1DC82-F1
#
_cell.length_a   1.000
_cell.length_b   1.000
_cell.length_c   1.000
_cell.angle_alpha   90.00
_cell.angle_beta   90.00
_cell.angle_gamma   90.00
#
_symmetry.space_group_name_H-M   'P 1'
#
loop_
_entity.id
_entity.type
_entity.pdbx_description
1 polymer ?
#
loop_
_entity_poly.entity_id
_entity_poly.type
_entity_poly.pdbx_seq_one_letter_code
_entity_poly.pdbx_strand_id
1 'polypeptide(L)'
;MSFSQDELQSLIEKVEISQVKARRRTIIAVLVPTVAAILYLGFTVWLIYIKQHELNKIEGDLKNRKYELSQVEQELSQKEELLKKTEGNFKQQNEQIRQAQQKISQGNTVAAQEQIASINTSFEDNEVNGFRAILKGDLENARRLFEAAYNASPTYHNVDEIYHQVLTQGLVRAYSIGSPNEKQSIQLKIMQEIVAKYSWGIPEDLLSEMKSRLAS
;
A
#
# COMPACT_ATOMS: atom_id res chain seq x y z
N MET A 1 -5.27 -1.40 105.58
CA MET A 1 -6.03 -0.62 104.58
C MET A 1 -6.71 -1.61 103.66
N SER A 2 -8.02 -1.77 103.79
CA SER A 2 -8.84 -2.54 102.85
C SER A 2 -9.33 -1.59 101.77
N PHE A 3 -9.03 -1.87 100.50
CA PHE A 3 -9.60 -1.12 99.40
C PHE A 3 -11.13 -1.29 99.40
N SER A 4 -11.86 -0.20 99.15
CA SER A 4 -13.30 -0.28 98.95
C SER A 4 -13.60 -1.07 97.66
N GLN A 5 -14.73 -1.76 97.62
CA GLN A 5 -15.19 -2.48 96.43
C GLN A 5 -15.27 -1.55 95.21
N ASP A 6 -15.62 -0.28 95.41
CA ASP A 6 -15.69 0.74 94.36
C ASP A 6 -14.30 1.13 93.82
N GLU A 7 -13.27 1.15 94.68
CA GLU A 7 -11.90 1.45 94.26
C GLU A 7 -11.32 0.31 93.41
N LEU A 8 -11.65 -0.94 93.76
CA LEU A 8 -11.26 -2.11 92.97
C LEU A 8 -11.94 -2.11 91.60
N GLN A 9 -13.24 -1.78 91.53
CA GLN A 9 -13.94 -1.69 90.25
C GLN A 9 -13.38 -0.56 89.36
N SER A 10 -13.09 0.61 89.93
CA SER A 10 -12.48 1.72 89.20
C SER A 10 -11.09 1.37 88.63
N LEU A 11 -10.29 0.60 89.37
CA LEU A 11 -8.98 0.14 88.91
C LEU A 11 -9.09 -0.87 87.77
N ILE A 12 -10.03 -1.82 87.86
CA ILE A 12 -10.29 -2.80 86.81
C ILE A 12 -10.71 -2.08 85.52
N GLU A 13 -11.64 -1.14 85.60
CA GLU A 13 -12.11 -0.37 84.44
C GLU A 13 -10.97 0.43 83.78
N LYS A 14 -10.11 1.09 84.58
CA LYS A 14 -8.94 1.81 84.05
C LYS A 14 -7.94 0.89 83.36
N VAL A 15 -7.71 -0.30 83.91
CA VAL A 15 -6.82 -1.31 83.31
C VAL A 15 -7.41 -1.82 81.99
N GLU A 16 -8.70 -2.11 81.94
CA GLU A 16 -9.39 -2.55 80.71
C GLU A 16 -9.35 -1.49 79.61
N ILE A 17 -9.66 -0.23 79.93
CA ILE A 17 -9.56 0.89 78.98
C ILE A 17 -8.13 1.04 78.46
N SER A 18 -7.13 0.93 79.34
CA SER A 18 -5.71 1.00 78.96
C SER A 18 -5.31 -0.16 78.05
N GLN A 19 -5.73 -1.39 78.36
CA GLN A 19 -5.46 -2.57 77.52
C GLN A 19 -6.14 -2.47 76.15
N VAL A 20 -7.40 -2.02 76.09
CA VAL A 20 -8.10 -1.79 74.83
C VAL A 20 -7.38 -0.73 73.99
N LYS A 21 -6.92 0.36 74.61
CA LYS A 21 -6.15 1.41 73.94
C LYS A 21 -4.80 0.89 73.42
N ALA A 22 -4.11 0.06 74.20
CA ALA A 22 -2.86 -0.58 73.79
C ALA A 22 -3.07 -1.53 72.60
N ARG A 23 -4.09 -2.41 72.66
CA ARG A 23 -4.44 -3.33 71.55
C ARG A 23 -4.80 -2.57 70.28
N ARG A 24 -5.60 -1.49 70.38
CA ARG A 24 -5.92 -0.63 69.23
C ARG A 24 -4.67 -0.02 68.60
N ARG A 25 -3.72 0.48 69.41
CA ARG A 25 -2.45 1.02 68.91
C ARG A 25 -1.62 -0.04 68.18
N THR A 26 -1.51 -1.24 68.74
CA THR A 26 -0.78 -2.34 68.10
C THR A 26 -1.44 -2.78 66.79
N ILE A 27 -2.77 -2.90 66.78
CA ILE A 27 -3.52 -3.25 65.56
C ILE A 27 -3.30 -2.19 64.48
N ILE A 28 -3.42 -0.90 64.81
CA ILE A 28 -3.19 0.19 63.85
C ILE A 28 -1.74 0.18 63.35
N ALA A 29 -0.77 -0.02 64.25
CA ALA A 29 0.66 -0.03 63.92
C ALA A 29 1.06 -1.17 62.98
N VAL A 30 0.33 -2.29 62.97
CA VAL A 30 0.56 -3.41 62.04
C VAL A 30 -0.32 -3.27 60.79
N LEU A 31 -1.61 -3.02 60.96
CA LEU A 31 -2.58 -3.08 59.88
C LEU A 31 -2.39 -1.95 58.86
N VAL A 32 -2.06 -0.74 59.32
CA VAL A 32 -1.83 0.41 58.42
C VAL A 32 -0.67 0.15 57.45
N PRO A 33 0.55 -0.22 57.89
CA PRO A 33 1.64 -0.50 56.96
C PRO A 33 1.38 -1.75 56.10
N THR A 34 0.68 -2.77 56.60
CA THR A 34 0.31 -3.93 55.78
C THR A 34 -0.65 -3.56 54.66
N VAL A 35 -1.69 -2.77 54.95
CA VAL A 35 -2.63 -2.27 53.93
C VAL A 35 -1.90 -1.36 52.93
N ALA A 36 -1.03 -0.48 53.41
CA ALA A 36 -0.21 0.38 52.53
C ALA A 36 0.69 -0.44 51.60
N ALA A 37 1.31 -1.52 52.10
CA ALA A 37 2.14 -2.41 51.29
C ALA A 37 1.30 -3.16 50.22
N ILE A 38 0.10 -3.63 50.57
CA ILE A 38 -0.80 -4.28 49.62
C ILE A 38 -1.25 -3.30 48.53
N LEU A 39 -1.62 -2.07 48.90
CA LEU A 39 -1.99 -1.03 47.94
C LEU A 39 -0.81 -0.66 47.02
N TYR A 40 0.40 -0.56 47.58
CA TYR A 40 1.60 -0.29 46.81
C TYR A 40 1.89 -1.40 45.79
N LEU A 41 1.79 -2.67 46.21
CA LEU A 41 1.96 -3.81 45.30
C LEU A 41 0.87 -3.85 44.21
N GLY A 42 -0.38 -3.56 44.56
CA GLY A 42 -1.47 -3.47 43.58
C GLY A 42 -1.21 -2.37 42.54
N PHE A 43 -0.73 -1.20 42.99
CA PHE A 43 -0.38 -0.09 42.12
C PHE A 43 0.80 -0.41 41.20
N THR A 44 1.86 -1.05 41.71
CA THR A 44 3.02 -1.41 40.87
C THR A 44 2.67 -2.47 39.84
N VAL A 45 1.86 -3.48 40.19
CA VAL A 45 1.36 -4.47 39.22
C VAL A 45 0.50 -3.81 38.15
N TRP A 46 -0.36 -2.86 38.53
CA TRP A 46 -1.18 -2.10 37.57
C TRP A 46 -0.33 -1.26 36.62
N LEU A 47 0.70 -0.58 37.11
CA LEU A 47 1.64 0.16 36.27
C LEU A 47 2.40 -0.75 35.29
N ILE A 48 2.86 -1.91 35.76
CA ILE A 48 3.52 -2.91 34.91
C ILE A 48 2.57 -3.38 33.81
N TYR A 49 1.31 -3.66 34.14
CA TYR A 49 0.30 -4.08 33.17
C TYR A 49 0.07 -3.03 32.08
N ILE A 50 -0.08 -1.75 32.45
CA ILE A 50 -0.23 -0.66 31.49
C ILE A 50 0.98 -0.57 30.56
N LYS A 51 2.18 -0.62 31.13
CA LYS A 51 3.41 -0.54 30.34
C LYS A 51 3.57 -1.74 29.40
N GLN A 52 3.20 -2.93 29.84
CA GLN A 52 3.21 -4.13 28.99
C GLN A 52 2.22 -3.99 27.83
N HIS A 53 1.03 -3.46 28.08
CA HIS A 53 0.04 -3.21 27.03
C HIS A 53 0.52 -2.18 26.00
N GLU A 54 1.12 -1.07 26.46
CA GLU A 54 1.75 -0.07 25.58
C GLU A 54 2.87 -0.69 24.72
N LEU A 55 3.73 -1.51 25.31
CA LEU A 55 4.80 -2.20 24.58
C LEU A 55 4.26 -3.15 23.51
N ASN A 56 3.25 -3.96 23.84
CA ASN A 56 2.64 -4.88 22.89
C ASN A 56 2.00 -4.12 21.71
N LYS A 57 1.38 -2.96 21.97
CA LYS A 57 0.82 -2.09 20.93
C LYS A 57 1.92 -1.55 20.02
N ILE A 58 2.99 -1.01 20.59
CA ILE A 58 4.14 -0.49 19.83
C ILE A 58 4.78 -1.60 19.00
N GLU A 59 4.92 -2.81 19.54
CA GLU A 59 5.47 -3.96 18.81
C GLU A 59 4.60 -4.33 17.59
N GLY A 60 3.27 -4.31 17.76
CA GLY A 60 2.32 -4.50 16.66
C GLY A 60 2.47 -3.44 15.56
N ASP A 61 2.51 -2.16 15.95
CA ASP A 61 2.69 -1.05 15.01
C ASP A 61 4.04 -1.13 14.28
N LEU A 62 5.09 -1.57 14.98
CA LEU A 62 6.44 -1.73 14.41
C LEU A 62 6.50 -2.90 13.42
N LYS A 63 5.81 -4.01 13.70
CA LYS A 63 5.65 -5.13 12.75
C LYS A 63 4.92 -4.69 11.48
N ASN A 64 3.84 -3.93 11.62
CA ASN A 64 3.08 -3.41 10.48
C ASN A 64 3.93 -2.47 9.63
N ARG A 65 4.62 -1.51 10.25
CA ARG A 65 5.55 -0.61 9.54
C ARG A 65 6.67 -1.35 8.83
N LYS A 66 7.24 -2.39 9.46
CA LYS A 66 8.28 -3.22 8.83
C LYS A 66 7.75 -3.95 7.59
N TYR A 67 6.51 -4.42 7.65
CA TYR A 67 5.85 -5.05 6.50
C TYR A 67 5.60 -4.05 5.37
N GLU A 68 5.11 -2.85 5.67
CA GLU A 68 4.94 -1.76 4.69
C GLU A 68 6.28 -1.38 4.04
N LEU A 69 7.33 -1.23 4.84
CA LEU A 69 8.66 -0.87 4.36
C LEU A 69 9.24 -1.95 3.42
N SER A 70 9.02 -3.22 3.74
CA SER A 70 9.39 -4.34 2.86
C SER A 70 8.64 -4.33 1.53
N GLN A 71 7.37 -3.92 1.50
CA GLN A 71 6.63 -3.78 0.24
C GLN A 71 7.15 -2.62 -0.61
N VAL A 72 7.43 -1.48 0.03
CA VAL A 72 8.00 -0.31 -0.66
C VAL A 72 9.38 -0.64 -1.24
N GLU A 73 10.24 -1.35 -0.51
CA GLU A 73 11.54 -1.79 -1.02
C GLU A 73 11.42 -2.70 -2.25
N GLN A 74 10.44 -3.62 -2.26
CA GLN A 74 10.17 -4.47 -3.43
C GLN A 74 9.68 -3.65 -4.63
N GLU A 75 8.77 -2.70 -4.42
CA GLU A 75 8.27 -1.83 -5.48
C GLU A 75 9.39 -0.96 -6.06
N LEU A 76 10.27 -0.43 -5.20
CA LEU A 76 11.39 0.41 -5.61
C LEU A 76 12.41 -0.40 -6.43
N SER A 77 12.72 -1.63 -6.01
CA SER A 77 13.58 -2.54 -6.76
C SER A 77 13.01 -2.88 -8.15
N GLN A 78 11.69 -3.12 -8.25
CA GLN A 78 11.04 -3.35 -9.55
C GLN A 78 11.10 -2.10 -10.44
N LYS A 79 10.87 -0.92 -9.88
CA LYS A 79 10.97 0.36 -10.61
C LYS A 79 12.39 0.65 -11.09
N GLU A 80 13.41 0.35 -10.29
CA GLU A 80 14.82 0.48 -10.69
C GLU A 80 15.17 -0.45 -11.86
N GLU A 81 14.68 -1.70 -11.84
CA GLU A 81 14.88 -2.63 -12.95
C GLU A 81 14.21 -2.13 -14.23
N LEU A 82 12.97 -1.63 -14.14
CA LEU A 82 12.25 -1.03 -15.26
C LEU A 82 12.99 0.18 -15.81
N LEU A 83 13.46 1.10 -14.95
CA LEU A 83 14.25 2.26 -15.37
C LEU A 83 15.52 1.84 -16.12
N LYS A 84 16.26 0.85 -15.60
CA LYS A 84 17.46 0.33 -16.26
C LYS A 84 17.15 -0.26 -17.64
N LYS A 85 16.03 -0.96 -17.77
CA LYS A 85 15.56 -1.50 -19.06
C LYS A 85 15.19 -0.38 -20.03
N THR A 86 14.46 0.63 -19.57
CA THR A 86 14.07 1.78 -20.39
C THR A 86 15.29 2.60 -20.83
N GLU A 87 16.27 2.84 -19.94
CA GLU A 87 17.53 3.48 -20.31
C GLU A 87 18.32 2.68 -21.34
N GLY A 88 18.34 1.35 -21.21
CA GLY A 88 18.96 0.46 -22.20
C GLY A 88 18.31 0.58 -23.58
N ASN A 89 16.98 0.56 -23.62
CA ASN A 89 16.21 0.73 -24.85
C ASN A 89 16.46 2.11 -25.48
N PHE A 90 16.47 3.17 -24.68
CA PHE A 90 16.74 4.53 -25.16
C PHE A 90 18.14 4.69 -25.73
N LYS A 91 19.16 4.08 -25.10
CA LYS A 91 20.53 4.04 -25.63
C LYS A 91 20.59 3.29 -26.96
N GLN A 92 19.91 2.15 -27.07
CA GLN A 92 19.84 1.40 -28.33
C GLN A 92 19.15 2.21 -29.42
N GLN A 93 18.03 2.86 -29.13
CA GLN A 93 17.29 3.69 -30.06
C GLN A 93 18.13 4.89 -30.53
N ASN A 94 18.82 5.58 -29.61
CA ASN A 94 19.71 6.68 -29.96
C ASN A 94 20.89 6.24 -30.84
N GLU A 95 21.48 5.07 -30.58
CA GLU A 95 22.56 4.57 -31.43
C GLU A 95 22.03 4.20 -32.83
N GLN A 96 20.82 3.62 -32.92
CA GLN A 96 20.17 3.37 -34.22
C GLN A 96 19.88 4.67 -34.99
N ILE A 97 19.38 5.71 -34.30
CA ILE A 97 19.16 7.03 -34.89
C ILE A 97 20.49 7.62 -35.37
N ARG A 98 21.56 7.51 -34.57
CA ARG A 98 22.89 8.01 -34.93
C ARG A 98 23.45 7.29 -36.16
N GLN A 99 23.31 5.97 -36.23
CA GLN A 99 23.68 5.18 -37.39
C GLN A 99 22.86 5.54 -38.63
N ALA A 100 21.54 5.75 -38.47
CA ALA A 100 20.67 6.21 -39.55
C ALA A 100 21.10 7.60 -40.05
N GLN A 101 21.39 8.56 -39.16
CA GLN A 101 21.90 9.89 -39.51
C GLN A 101 23.26 9.84 -40.22
N GLN A 102 24.17 8.97 -39.80
CA GLN A 102 25.44 8.75 -40.52
C GLN A 102 25.20 8.22 -41.94
N LYS A 103 24.27 7.27 -42.12
CA LYS A 103 23.89 6.76 -43.45
C LYS A 103 23.23 7.83 -44.33
N ILE A 104 22.39 8.71 -43.76
CA ILE A 104 21.80 9.87 -44.46
C ILE A 104 22.92 10.81 -44.93
N SER A 105 23.89 11.08 -44.06
CA SER A 105 25.03 11.96 -44.37
C SER A 105 25.98 11.38 -45.43
N GLN A 106 25.93 10.07 -45.66
CA GLN A 106 26.69 9.35 -46.69
C GLN A 106 25.92 9.20 -48.03
N GLY A 107 24.74 9.81 -48.17
CA GLY A 107 23.99 9.82 -49.43
C GLY A 107 23.09 8.61 -49.68
N ASN A 108 22.95 7.69 -48.72
CA ASN A 108 22.00 6.56 -48.77
C ASN A 108 20.68 6.91 -48.07
N THR A 109 19.95 7.89 -48.61
CA THR A 109 18.72 8.46 -48.03
C THR A 109 17.56 7.47 -47.94
N VAL A 110 17.46 6.49 -48.84
CA VAL A 110 16.33 5.54 -48.87
C VAL A 110 16.38 4.54 -47.69
N ALA A 111 17.55 3.98 -47.40
CA ALA A 111 17.71 2.99 -46.32
C ALA A 111 17.58 3.59 -44.90
N ALA A 112 17.83 4.90 -44.75
CA ALA A 112 17.69 5.58 -43.48
C ALA A 112 16.26 6.10 -43.23
N GLN A 113 15.51 6.43 -44.29
CA GLN A 113 14.07 6.69 -44.19
C GLN A 113 13.30 5.42 -43.81
N GLU A 114 13.68 4.25 -44.33
CA GLU A 114 13.08 2.96 -43.92
C GLU A 114 13.35 2.63 -42.45
N GLN A 115 14.54 2.97 -41.93
CA GLN A 115 14.91 2.71 -40.53
C GLN A 115 14.24 3.69 -39.53
N ILE A 116 13.91 4.91 -39.96
CA ILE A 116 13.16 5.87 -39.14
C ILE A 116 11.64 5.57 -39.24
N ALA A 117 11.16 5.13 -40.39
CA ALA A 117 9.78 4.68 -40.58
C ALA A 117 9.47 3.40 -39.77
N SER A 118 10.43 2.48 -39.61
CA SER A 118 10.27 1.27 -38.77
C SER A 118 10.18 1.56 -37.27
N ILE A 119 10.72 2.69 -36.81
CA ILE A 119 10.64 3.13 -35.40
C ILE A 119 9.29 3.81 -35.14
N ASN A 120 8.79 4.64 -36.07
CA ASN A 120 7.47 5.29 -35.95
C ASN A 120 6.32 4.29 -36.10
N THR A 121 6.45 3.27 -36.96
CA THR A 121 5.48 2.17 -37.05
C THR A 121 5.39 1.39 -35.74
N SER A 122 6.48 1.21 -34.99
CA SER A 122 6.42 0.52 -33.68
C SER A 122 5.53 1.25 -32.66
N PHE A 123 5.53 2.59 -32.61
CA PHE A 123 4.63 3.32 -31.70
C PHE A 123 3.16 3.13 -32.11
N GLU A 124 2.84 3.43 -33.37
CA GLU A 124 1.47 3.36 -33.90
C GLU A 124 0.94 1.92 -33.87
N ASP A 125 1.78 0.93 -34.22
CA ASP A 125 1.43 -0.49 -34.17
C ASP A 125 1.16 -0.93 -32.73
N ASN A 126 1.97 -0.50 -31.76
CA ASN A 126 1.75 -0.85 -30.36
C ASN A 126 0.46 -0.21 -29.80
N GLU A 127 0.17 1.04 -30.15
CA GLU A 127 -1.09 1.70 -29.78
C GLU A 127 -2.29 0.96 -30.38
N VAL A 128 -2.30 0.73 -31.69
CA VAL A 128 -3.38 0.06 -32.42
C VAL A 128 -3.58 -1.37 -31.92
N ASN A 129 -2.49 -2.12 -31.72
CA ASN A 129 -2.56 -3.48 -31.19
C ASN A 129 -3.03 -3.50 -29.74
N GLY A 130 -2.70 -2.46 -28.95
CA GLY A 130 -3.22 -2.27 -27.59
C GLY A 130 -4.75 -2.19 -27.58
N PHE A 131 -5.33 -1.35 -28.45
CA PHE A 131 -6.79 -1.27 -28.60
C PHE A 131 -7.41 -2.60 -29.07
N ARG A 132 -6.78 -3.29 -30.03
CA ARG A 132 -7.23 -4.63 -30.46
C ARG A 132 -7.19 -5.66 -29.34
N ALA A 133 -6.19 -5.61 -28.46
CA ALA A 133 -6.07 -6.51 -27.32
C ALA A 133 -7.20 -6.25 -26.29
N ILE A 134 -7.58 -4.99 -26.05
CA ILE A 134 -8.73 -4.64 -25.21
C ILE A 134 -10.02 -5.24 -25.77
N LEU A 135 -10.27 -5.12 -27.09
CA LEU A 135 -11.44 -5.71 -27.74
C LEU A 135 -11.45 -7.25 -27.63
N LYS A 136 -10.28 -7.89 -27.71
CA LYS A 136 -10.14 -9.34 -27.54
C LYS A 136 -10.26 -9.81 -26.09
N GLY A 137 -10.29 -8.90 -25.11
CA GLY A 137 -10.30 -9.22 -23.69
C GLY A 137 -8.94 -9.71 -23.18
N ASP A 138 -7.85 -9.33 -23.85
CA ASP A 138 -6.48 -9.65 -23.46
C ASP A 138 -5.83 -8.43 -22.81
N LEU A 139 -6.24 -8.13 -21.57
CA LEU A 139 -5.83 -6.90 -20.88
C LEU A 139 -4.36 -6.89 -20.43
N GLU A 140 -3.78 -8.07 -20.19
CA GLU A 140 -2.35 -8.18 -19.86
C GLU A 140 -1.50 -7.78 -21.07
N ASN A 141 -1.85 -8.31 -22.25
CA ASN A 141 -1.18 -7.95 -23.48
C ASN A 141 -1.46 -6.50 -23.88
N ALA A 142 -2.69 -6.01 -23.69
CA ALA A 142 -3.03 -4.61 -23.93
C ALA A 142 -2.14 -3.67 -23.09
N ARG A 143 -1.99 -3.93 -21.79
CA ARG A 143 -1.13 -3.13 -20.91
C ARG A 143 0.32 -3.12 -21.40
N ARG A 144 0.86 -4.28 -21.78
CA ARG A 144 2.22 -4.40 -22.31
C ARG A 144 2.42 -3.62 -23.62
N LEU A 145 1.42 -3.60 -24.49
CA LEU A 145 1.45 -2.86 -25.75
C LEU A 145 1.39 -1.35 -25.51
N PHE A 146 0.51 -0.87 -24.63
CA PHE A 146 0.47 0.54 -24.24
C PHE A 146 1.74 0.98 -23.48
N GLU A 147 2.35 0.10 -22.69
CA GLU A 147 3.66 0.35 -22.09
C GLU A 147 4.76 0.53 -23.14
N ALA A 148 4.77 -0.32 -24.17
CA ALA A 148 5.72 -0.20 -25.27
C ALA A 148 5.51 1.10 -26.06
N ALA A 149 4.25 1.47 -26.33
CA ALA A 149 3.89 2.74 -26.96
C ALA A 149 4.29 3.95 -26.08
N TYR A 150 4.06 3.89 -24.77
CA TYR A 150 4.45 4.95 -23.83
C TYR A 150 5.97 5.14 -23.82
N ASN A 151 6.73 4.05 -23.76
CA ASN A 151 8.19 4.12 -23.78
C ASN A 151 8.73 4.68 -25.10
N ALA A 152 8.01 4.50 -26.20
CA ALA A 152 8.37 5.08 -27.51
C ALA A 152 8.01 6.57 -27.62
N SER A 153 6.89 7.00 -27.03
CA SER A 153 6.42 8.40 -27.05
C SER A 153 5.78 8.80 -25.70
N PRO A 154 6.59 9.17 -24.69
CA PRO A 154 6.09 9.48 -23.35
C PRO A 154 5.22 10.75 -23.29
N THR A 155 5.32 11.63 -24.29
CA THR A 155 4.55 12.88 -24.35
C THR A 155 3.17 12.70 -24.97
N TYR A 156 2.86 11.51 -25.50
CA TYR A 156 1.56 11.25 -26.09
C TYR A 156 0.53 10.89 -25.01
N HIS A 157 -0.25 11.91 -24.65
CA HIS A 157 -1.14 11.90 -23.49
C HIS A 157 -2.09 10.70 -23.42
N ASN A 158 -2.68 10.27 -24.55
CA ASN A 158 -3.64 9.18 -24.52
C ASN A 158 -3.03 7.84 -24.13
N VAL A 159 -1.83 7.53 -24.63
CA VAL A 159 -1.13 6.29 -24.27
C VAL A 159 -0.67 6.33 -22.83
N ASP A 160 -0.19 7.49 -22.35
CA ASP A 160 0.20 7.71 -20.96
C ASP A 160 -0.97 7.46 -19.99
N GLU A 161 -2.11 8.09 -20.27
CA GLU A 161 -3.32 7.98 -19.46
C GLU A 161 -3.93 6.56 -19.50
N ILE A 162 -3.97 5.94 -20.68
CA ILE A 162 -4.46 4.56 -20.81
C ILE A 162 -3.56 3.59 -20.03
N TYR A 163 -2.24 3.75 -20.09
CA TYR A 163 -1.32 2.88 -19.38
C TYR A 163 -1.33 3.10 -17.86
N HIS A 164 -1.31 4.36 -17.40
CA HIS A 164 -1.18 4.67 -15.97
C HIS A 164 -2.51 4.73 -15.22
N GLN A 165 -3.61 5.16 -15.87
CA GLN A 165 -4.89 5.40 -15.19
C GLN A 165 -5.96 4.37 -15.54
N VAL A 166 -6.04 3.93 -16.80
CA VAL A 166 -7.09 2.99 -17.22
C VAL A 166 -6.68 1.54 -16.98
N LEU A 167 -5.53 1.12 -17.53
CA LEU A 167 -5.06 -0.27 -17.48
C LEU A 167 -4.21 -0.56 -16.25
N THR A 168 -4.54 -0.03 -15.08
CA THR A 168 -3.73 -0.19 -13.86
C THR A 168 -3.41 -1.66 -13.55
N GLN A 169 -2.25 -1.91 -12.93
CA GLN A 169 -1.81 -3.27 -12.60
C GLN A 169 -2.82 -4.00 -11.68
N GLY A 170 -3.46 -3.27 -10.77
CA GLY A 170 -4.53 -3.81 -9.92
C GLY A 170 -5.76 -4.24 -10.71
N LEU A 171 -6.19 -3.43 -11.70
CA LEU A 171 -7.35 -3.74 -12.53
C LEU A 171 -7.09 -4.91 -13.47
N VAL A 172 -5.90 -4.96 -14.10
CA VAL A 172 -5.49 -6.08 -14.96
C VAL A 172 -5.41 -7.38 -14.14
N ARG A 173 -4.90 -7.32 -12.91
CA ARG A 173 -4.87 -8.48 -12.01
C ARG A 173 -6.28 -8.92 -11.58
N ALA A 174 -7.15 -7.97 -11.26
CA ALA A 174 -8.55 -8.27 -10.94
C ALA A 174 -9.26 -8.94 -12.13
N TYR A 175 -8.96 -8.49 -13.35
CA TYR A 175 -9.43 -9.13 -14.56
C TYR A 175 -8.92 -10.56 -14.69
N SER A 176 -7.63 -10.83 -14.50
CA SER A 176 -7.08 -12.18 -14.73
C SER A 176 -7.66 -13.25 -13.79
N ILE A 177 -7.91 -12.90 -12.52
CA ILE A 177 -8.47 -13.80 -11.51
C ILE A 177 -10.00 -13.82 -11.44
N GLY A 178 -10.67 -12.88 -12.10
CA GLY A 178 -12.13 -12.72 -12.06
C GLY A 178 -12.89 -13.85 -12.76
N SER A 179 -14.14 -14.03 -12.35
CA SER A 179 -15.13 -14.86 -13.05
C SER A 179 -15.45 -14.28 -14.44
N PRO A 180 -16.06 -15.05 -15.36
CA PRO A 180 -16.40 -14.55 -16.69
C PRO A 180 -17.24 -13.26 -16.69
N ASN A 181 -18.20 -13.14 -15.76
CA ASN A 181 -19.05 -11.95 -15.65
C ASN A 181 -18.27 -10.74 -15.13
N GLU A 182 -17.36 -10.95 -14.17
CA GLU A 182 -16.49 -9.88 -13.65
C GLU A 182 -15.50 -9.41 -14.72
N LYS A 183 -14.92 -10.36 -15.48
CA LYS A 183 -14.07 -10.06 -16.63
C LYS A 183 -14.80 -9.18 -17.64
N GLN A 184 -16.00 -9.57 -18.05
CA GLN A 184 -16.80 -8.78 -18.98
C GLN A 184 -17.13 -7.39 -18.42
N SER A 185 -17.50 -7.29 -17.14
CA SER A 185 -17.78 -6.00 -16.50
C SER A 185 -16.56 -5.08 -16.47
N ILE A 186 -15.38 -5.62 -16.12
CA ILE A 186 -14.12 -4.87 -16.10
C ILE A 186 -13.75 -4.41 -17.52
N GLN A 187 -13.87 -5.29 -18.50
CA GLN A 187 -13.57 -4.98 -19.89
C GLN A 187 -14.50 -3.88 -20.44
N LEU A 188 -15.80 -3.96 -20.18
CA LEU A 188 -16.78 -2.94 -20.57
C LEU A 188 -16.47 -1.60 -19.89
N LYS A 189 -16.13 -1.61 -18.60
CA LYS A 189 -15.76 -0.40 -17.87
C LYS A 189 -14.53 0.28 -18.47
N ILE A 190 -13.51 -0.49 -18.84
CA ILE A 190 -12.31 0.01 -19.52
C ILE A 190 -12.67 0.63 -20.88
N MET A 191 -13.45 -0.09 -21.70
CA MET A 191 -13.87 0.43 -23.01
C MET A 191 -14.70 1.71 -22.86
N GLN A 192 -15.59 1.78 -21.87
CA GLN A 192 -16.39 2.96 -21.60
C GLN A 192 -15.52 4.18 -21.26
N GLU A 193 -14.50 3.99 -20.42
CA GLU A 193 -13.58 5.06 -20.04
C GLU A 193 -12.73 5.54 -21.23
N ILE A 194 -12.22 4.61 -22.04
CA ILE A 194 -11.46 4.91 -23.25
C ILE A 194 -12.30 5.68 -24.25
N VAL A 195 -13.52 5.21 -24.56
CA VAL A 195 -14.42 5.87 -25.51
C VAL A 195 -14.84 7.26 -25.02
N ALA A 196 -15.01 7.43 -23.71
CA ALA A 196 -15.46 8.71 -23.15
C ALA A 196 -14.36 9.77 -23.04
N LYS A 197 -13.12 9.38 -22.71
CA LYS A 197 -12.05 10.33 -22.35
C LYS A 197 -10.83 10.26 -23.26
N TYR A 198 -10.53 9.10 -23.82
CA TYR A 198 -9.27 8.81 -24.50
C TYR A 198 -9.47 8.30 -25.93
N SER A 199 -10.54 8.75 -26.59
CA SER A 199 -10.92 8.30 -27.93
C SER A 199 -10.11 8.93 -29.06
N TRP A 200 -9.32 9.95 -28.76
CA TRP A 200 -8.49 10.64 -29.74
C TRP A 200 -7.33 9.72 -30.20
N GLY A 201 -7.07 9.63 -31.50
CA GLY A 201 -6.06 8.72 -32.05
C GLY A 201 -6.47 7.25 -32.18
N ILE A 202 -7.65 6.84 -31.68
CA ILE A 202 -8.17 5.48 -31.91
C ILE A 202 -8.58 5.33 -33.39
N PRO A 203 -8.15 4.26 -34.08
CA PRO A 203 -8.67 3.94 -35.41
C PRO A 203 -10.20 3.81 -35.43
N GLU A 204 -10.85 4.38 -36.45
CA GLU A 204 -12.31 4.46 -36.53
C GLU A 204 -13.00 3.09 -36.53
N ASP A 205 -12.35 2.06 -37.09
CA ASP A 205 -12.81 0.67 -37.07
C ASP A 205 -12.90 0.14 -35.64
N LEU A 206 -11.85 0.36 -34.84
CA LEU A 206 -11.78 -0.08 -33.45
C LEU A 206 -12.71 0.72 -32.54
N LEU A 207 -12.81 2.03 -32.76
CA LEU A 207 -13.70 2.90 -31.99
C LEU A 207 -15.17 2.51 -32.20
N SER A 208 -15.55 2.22 -33.44
CA SER A 208 -16.89 1.75 -33.79
C SER A 208 -17.21 0.41 -33.14
N GLU A 209 -16.25 -0.53 -33.14
CA GLU A 209 -16.41 -1.83 -32.50
C GLU A 209 -16.59 -1.69 -30.97
N MET A 210 -15.80 -0.83 -30.31
CA MET A 210 -15.95 -0.56 -28.88
C MET A 210 -17.32 0.01 -28.54
N LYS A 211 -17.79 1.00 -29.31
CA LYS A 211 -19.14 1.58 -29.14
C LYS A 211 -20.25 0.55 -29.32
N SER A 212 -20.12 -0.34 -30.30
CA SER A 212 -21.09 -1.41 -30.56
C SER A 212 -21.20 -2.36 -29.36
N ARG A 213 -20.06 -2.78 -28.79
CA ARG A 213 -20.02 -3.66 -27.61
C ARG A 213 -20.57 -3.01 -26.34
N LEU A 214 -20.46 -1.69 -26.21
CA LEU A 214 -21.05 -0.94 -25.08
C LEU A 214 -22.56 -0.75 -25.20
N ALA A 215 -23.12 -0.87 -26.42
CA ALA A 215 -24.55 -0.77 -26.69
C ALA A 215 -25.28 -2.13 -26.65
N SER A 216 -24.53 -3.23 -26.51
CA SER A 216 -25.02 -4.62 -26.45
C SER A 216 -25.30 -5.06 -25.02
#